data_AF-A0A1E5VET0-F1
#
_entry.id   AF-A0A1E5VET0-F1
#
_cell.length_a   1.000
_cell.length_b   1.000
_cell.length_c   1.000
_cell.angle_alpha   90.00
_cell.angle_beta   90.00
_cell.angle_gamma   90.00
#
_symmetry.space_group_name_H-M   'P 1'
#
loop_
_entity.id
_entity.type
_entity.pdbx_description
1 polymer ?
#
loop_
_entity_poly.entity_id
_entity_poly.type
_entity_poly.pdbx_seq_one_letter_code
_entity_poly.pdbx_strand_id
1 'polypeptide(L)'
;MADRVHPVPAPPSRRPDQPAADADSEAAAAAAAGAAPTETTPLHPSFNQLPLSPPPGTYIIQVPKDQVLRVPPPDRARRYKKLAGRPARRHLLRRACCLSCLAVLLLLLLAAAFAGAVYLIFRPRAPSFTVASLSIRGLDNLITLNSPLSPELDAAVRADNGRNKKVGIDYRGGGSVTVSYSDQRLAAGPWPAFRQAPRNVTEFTAAMRGQGVTFTAEQAKQLAAERDAGAVPLTVEAIVPVRLRFGKVLRTWTVDVKARCDVAVDRLSGNAAAVNRGCRVRVKPLWWWW
;
A
#
# COMPACT_ATOMS: atom_id res chain seq x y z
N MET A 1 22.66 -36.66 -0.51
CA MET A 1 22.12 -36.90 0.83
C MET A 1 22.44 -35.68 1.68
N ALA A 2 21.50 -34.72 1.70
CA ALA A 2 21.59 -33.48 2.44
C ALA A 2 20.60 -33.60 3.59
N ASP A 3 21.08 -33.41 4.81
CA ASP A 3 20.26 -33.43 6.00
C ASP A 3 20.63 -32.19 6.83
N ARG A 4 19.72 -31.20 6.87
CA ARG A 4 19.76 -30.08 7.82
C ARG A 4 18.35 -29.52 8.04
N VAL A 5 17.70 -30.10 9.05
CA VAL A 5 17.10 -29.45 10.24
C VAL A 5 16.37 -28.11 10.03
N HIS A 6 15.07 -28.14 10.35
CA HIS A 6 14.12 -27.03 10.39
C HIS A 6 14.44 -25.95 11.46
N PRO A 7 13.97 -24.70 11.27
CA PRO A 7 14.15 -23.61 12.23
C PRO A 7 13.24 -23.73 13.48
N VAL A 8 13.78 -23.31 14.62
CA VAL A 8 13.09 -23.19 15.92
C VAL A 8 12.14 -21.97 15.92
N PRO A 9 10.95 -22.04 16.57
CA PRO A 9 10.01 -20.92 16.63
C PRO A 9 10.44 -19.81 17.61
N ALA A 10 9.96 -18.59 17.35
CA ALA A 10 10.21 -17.40 18.15
C ALA A 10 9.50 -17.44 19.53
N PRO A 11 10.06 -16.79 20.57
CA PRO A 11 9.43 -16.72 21.88
C PRO A 11 8.25 -15.72 21.92
N PRO A 12 7.23 -15.96 22.77
CA PRO A 12 6.07 -15.09 22.88
C PRO A 12 6.36 -13.79 23.65
N SER A 13 5.75 -12.70 23.19
CA SER A 13 5.67 -11.40 23.85
C SER A 13 4.84 -11.47 25.15
N ARG A 14 5.41 -11.02 26.28
CA ARG A 14 4.66 -10.75 27.52
C ARG A 14 4.42 -9.25 27.70
N ARG A 15 3.16 -8.93 28.01
CA ARG A 15 2.64 -7.62 28.44
C ARG A 15 2.89 -7.39 29.94
N PRO A 16 2.76 -6.15 30.42
CA PRO A 16 3.30 -5.68 31.68
C PRO A 16 2.47 -6.21 32.84
N ASP A 17 3.14 -6.70 33.87
CA ASP A 17 2.75 -6.63 35.28
C ASP A 17 3.92 -7.18 36.11
N GLN A 18 4.46 -6.34 36.99
CA GLN A 18 5.54 -6.66 37.94
C GLN A 18 5.00 -6.42 39.35
N PRO A 19 5.29 -7.31 40.31
CA PRO A 19 6.19 -6.99 41.43
C PRO A 19 7.18 -8.15 41.67
N ALA A 20 8.47 -8.00 41.95
CA ALA A 20 9.25 -7.32 43.01
C ALA A 20 9.96 -8.40 43.85
N ALA A 21 11.17 -8.07 44.34
CA ALA A 21 12.01 -8.81 45.30
C ALA A 21 12.71 -10.09 44.78
N ASP A 22 13.92 -10.49 45.20
CA ASP A 22 15.01 -9.91 46.01
C ASP A 22 16.20 -10.90 45.94
N ALA A 23 17.37 -10.42 46.36
CA ALA A 23 18.44 -11.14 47.08
C ALA A 23 19.36 -12.15 46.36
N ASP A 24 20.62 -11.73 46.23
CA ASP A 24 21.82 -12.21 46.93
C ASP A 24 22.37 -13.65 46.80
N SER A 25 23.72 -13.67 46.67
CA SER A 25 24.70 -14.59 47.28
C SER A 25 24.82 -16.02 46.70
N GLU A 26 25.96 -16.72 46.73
CA GLU A 26 27.37 -16.46 47.06
C GLU A 26 28.17 -17.74 46.71
N ALA A 27 29.47 -17.55 46.46
CA ALA A 27 30.65 -18.44 46.56
C ALA A 27 30.54 -19.98 46.45
N ALA A 28 31.50 -20.62 45.75
CA ALA A 28 32.69 -21.29 46.32
C ALA A 28 32.61 -22.79 45.92
N ALA A 29 33.65 -23.61 45.79
CA ALA A 29 35.11 -23.49 45.76
C ALA A 29 35.68 -24.89 45.41
N ALA A 30 36.96 -24.92 45.03
CA ALA A 30 37.95 -26.00 45.24
C ALA A 30 37.74 -27.34 44.47
N ALA A 31 38.75 -28.16 44.16
CA ALA A 31 40.11 -28.30 44.66
C ALA A 31 40.99 -29.14 43.72
N ALA A 32 42.32 -28.97 43.85
CA ALA A 32 43.38 -30.00 43.91
C ALA A 32 43.72 -30.89 42.67
N ALA A 33 44.93 -31.42 42.44
CA ALA A 33 46.31 -31.22 42.92
C ALA A 33 47.23 -32.23 42.18
N GLY A 34 48.54 -31.91 42.06
CA GLY A 34 49.68 -32.85 42.00
C GLY A 34 49.90 -33.65 40.69
N ALA A 35 51.08 -34.16 40.32
CA ALA A 35 52.47 -34.07 40.78
C ALA A 35 53.35 -34.80 39.72
N ALA A 36 54.65 -34.48 39.65
CA ALA A 36 55.72 -35.16 38.86
C ALA A 36 56.10 -36.55 39.48
N PRO A 37 57.17 -37.34 39.12
CA PRO A 37 58.35 -37.18 38.21
C PRO A 37 58.64 -38.44 37.30
N THR A 38 59.75 -38.62 36.55
CA THR A 38 61.00 -39.37 36.92
C THR A 38 61.94 -39.61 35.68
N GLU A 39 63.27 -39.34 35.83
CA GLU A 39 64.53 -40.06 35.41
C GLU A 39 64.60 -41.02 34.19
N THR A 40 65.67 -41.08 33.33
CA THR A 40 66.89 -41.94 33.48
C THR A 40 67.98 -41.72 32.36
N THR A 41 69.23 -41.44 32.77
CA THR A 41 70.65 -41.85 32.42
C THR A 41 70.99 -42.79 31.20
N PRO A 42 72.30 -43.04 30.80
CA PRO A 42 73.36 -42.21 30.15
C PRO A 42 73.96 -42.87 28.86
N LEU A 43 74.95 -42.26 28.19
CA LEU A 43 76.12 -42.95 27.57
C LEU A 43 77.20 -41.92 27.17
N HIS A 44 78.37 -42.01 27.78
CA HIS A 44 79.59 -41.24 27.45
C HIS A 44 80.52 -42.13 26.60
N PRO A 45 81.35 -41.55 25.71
CA PRO A 45 82.75 -41.91 25.81
C PRO A 45 83.68 -40.70 25.84
N SER A 46 84.68 -40.84 26.69
CA SER A 46 85.76 -39.92 26.98
C SER A 46 86.65 -39.64 25.78
N PHE A 47 86.94 -38.37 25.52
CA PHE A 47 88.16 -37.95 24.84
C PHE A 47 89.06 -37.25 25.87
N ASN A 48 90.10 -37.97 26.28
CA ASN A 48 91.23 -37.43 27.02
C ASN A 48 91.94 -36.40 26.13
N GLN A 49 91.94 -35.14 26.56
CA GLN A 49 93.13 -34.31 26.86
C GLN A 49 92.75 -32.83 26.80
N LEU A 50 92.70 -32.24 28.00
CA LEU A 50 92.76 -30.80 28.23
C LEU A 50 94.10 -30.25 27.66
N PRO A 51 94.21 -28.95 27.32
CA PRO A 51 94.19 -27.96 28.40
C PRO A 51 93.56 -26.59 28.08
N LEU A 52 93.34 -25.88 29.20
CA LEU A 52 93.19 -24.43 29.38
C LEU A 52 91.76 -23.85 29.30
N SER A 53 91.29 -23.56 30.51
CA SER A 53 90.13 -22.77 30.90
C SER A 53 90.01 -21.42 30.16
N PRO A 54 88.78 -21.00 29.79
CA PRO A 54 88.45 -19.58 29.67
C PRO A 54 87.62 -19.05 30.87
N PRO A 55 87.81 -17.76 31.25
CA PRO A 55 87.23 -17.10 32.43
C PRO A 55 85.70 -16.82 32.33
N PRO A 56 85.02 -16.41 33.42
CA PRO A 56 83.55 -16.32 33.50
C PRO A 56 82.98 -15.39 32.43
N GLY A 57 82.36 -16.00 31.41
CA GLY A 57 81.84 -15.30 30.24
C GLY A 57 80.57 -14.54 30.55
N THR A 58 80.55 -13.25 30.19
CA THR A 58 79.29 -12.55 29.93
C THR A 58 78.67 -13.18 28.68
N TYR A 59 77.58 -13.94 28.84
CA TYR A 59 76.93 -14.60 27.72
C TYR A 59 76.14 -13.57 26.90
N ILE A 60 76.78 -13.00 25.88
CA ILE A 60 76.11 -12.17 24.90
C ILE A 60 75.28 -13.09 24.00
N ILE A 61 73.98 -13.18 24.27
CA ILE A 61 73.04 -13.84 23.37
C ILE A 61 72.93 -12.98 22.11
N GLN A 62 73.73 -13.29 21.09
CA GLN A 62 73.54 -12.72 19.77
C GLN A 62 72.33 -13.40 19.13
N VAL A 63 71.13 -12.84 19.36
CA VAL A 63 69.95 -13.22 18.60
C VAL A 63 70.13 -12.66 17.19
N PRO A 64 70.24 -13.50 16.14
CA PRO A 64 70.38 -13.01 14.78
C PRO A 64 69.14 -12.18 14.44
N LYS A 65 69.33 -10.92 14.05
CA LYS A 65 68.21 -10.01 13.69
C LYS A 65 67.31 -10.59 12.58
N ASP A 66 67.85 -11.53 11.79
CA ASP A 66 67.18 -12.13 10.64
C ASP A 66 66.40 -13.41 10.99
N GLN A 67 66.47 -13.90 12.23
CA GLN A 67 65.64 -15.02 12.67
C GLN A 67 64.25 -14.53 13.07
N VAL A 68 63.27 -14.79 12.21
CA VAL A 68 61.85 -14.55 12.50
C VAL A 68 61.37 -15.58 13.53
N LEU A 69 61.51 -15.27 14.83
CA LEU A 69 61.15 -16.18 15.93
C LEU A 69 59.66 -16.54 16.02
N ARG A 70 58.78 -15.89 15.26
CA ARG A 70 57.34 -16.19 15.33
C ARG A 70 56.63 -15.85 14.03
N VAL A 71 56.48 -16.86 13.17
CA VAL A 71 55.49 -16.79 12.10
C VAL A 71 54.12 -17.09 12.74
N PRO A 72 53.16 -16.15 12.73
CA PRO A 72 51.83 -16.44 13.25
C PRO A 72 51.28 -17.65 12.47
N PRO A 73 50.65 -18.64 13.15
CA PRO A 73 50.03 -19.76 12.48
C PRO A 73 49.20 -19.28 11.29
N PRO A 74 49.26 -19.93 10.12
CA PRO A 74 48.66 -19.41 8.88
C PRO A 74 47.17 -19.07 9.06
N ASP A 75 46.52 -19.77 9.99
CA ASP A 75 45.12 -19.62 10.34
C ASP A 75 44.79 -18.36 11.17
N ARG A 76 45.77 -17.84 11.94
CA ARG A 76 45.67 -16.53 12.63
C ARG A 76 45.97 -15.38 11.67
N ALA A 77 47.01 -15.51 10.84
CA ALA A 77 47.36 -14.49 9.84
C ALA A 77 46.21 -14.24 8.84
N ARG A 78 45.54 -15.30 8.39
CA ARG A 78 44.33 -15.19 7.55
C ARG A 78 43.18 -14.49 8.27
N ARG A 79 42.95 -14.78 9.56
CA ARG A 79 41.93 -14.11 10.38
C ARG A 79 42.22 -12.62 10.56
N TYR A 80 43.45 -12.23 10.88
CA TYR A 80 43.83 -10.82 11.00
C TYR A 80 43.65 -10.05 9.69
N LYS A 81 44.05 -10.61 8.54
CA LYS A 81 43.79 -9.98 7.22
C LYS A 81 42.30 -9.80 6.94
N LYS A 82 41.46 -10.80 7.26
CA LYS A 82 40.00 -10.70 7.12
C LYS A 82 39.42 -9.63 8.05
N LEU A 83 39.89 -9.52 9.29
CA LEU A 83 39.43 -8.52 10.27
C LEU A 83 39.88 -7.09 9.90
N ALA A 84 41.12 -6.92 9.44
CA ALA A 84 41.67 -5.64 9.00
C ALA A 84 40.94 -5.05 7.78
N GLY A 85 40.41 -5.90 6.88
CA GLY A 85 39.61 -5.48 5.73
C GLY A 85 38.13 -5.21 6.00
N ARG A 86 37.60 -5.58 7.18
CA ARG A 86 36.18 -5.35 7.55
C ARG A 86 35.79 -3.86 7.62
N PRO A 87 36.56 -2.93 8.24
CA PRO A 87 36.15 -1.53 8.31
C PRO A 87 36.02 -0.91 6.91
N ALA A 88 36.99 -1.10 6.02
CA ALA A 88 36.94 -0.57 4.65
C ALA A 88 35.72 -1.09 3.86
N ARG A 89 35.41 -2.40 3.95
CA ARG A 89 34.21 -2.98 3.31
C ARG A 89 32.91 -2.44 3.90
N ARG A 90 32.85 -2.23 5.22
CA ARG A 90 31.68 -1.62 5.89
C ARG A 90 31.47 -0.16 5.47
N HIS A 91 32.54 0.62 5.33
CA HIS A 91 32.46 2.00 4.84
C HIS A 91 32.02 2.07 3.38
N LEU A 92 32.50 1.16 2.52
CA LEU A 92 32.10 1.10 1.12
C LEU A 92 30.62 0.70 0.97
N LEU A 93 30.15 -0.29 1.74
CA LEU A 93 28.75 -0.70 1.76
C LEU A 93 27.83 0.40 2.32
N ARG A 94 28.27 1.10 3.37
CA ARG A 94 27.54 2.25 3.92
C ARG A 94 27.47 3.41 2.92
N ARG A 95 28.56 3.71 2.21
CA ARG A 95 28.56 4.72 1.14
C ARG A 95 27.65 4.32 -0.02
N ALA A 96 27.68 3.06 -0.45
CA ALA A 96 26.78 2.56 -1.49
C ALA A 96 25.31 2.65 -1.07
N CYS A 97 24.99 2.32 0.20
CA CYS A 97 23.64 2.48 0.76
C CYS A 97 23.23 3.96 0.87
N CYS A 98 24.11 4.86 1.33
CA CYS A 98 23.81 6.28 1.38
C CYS A 98 23.61 6.88 -0.02
N LEU A 99 24.43 6.49 -1.00
CA LEU A 99 24.30 6.94 -2.39
C LEU A 99 23.02 6.38 -3.03
N SER A 100 22.64 5.13 -2.76
CA SER A 100 21.37 4.59 -3.24
C SER A 100 20.17 5.29 -2.59
N CYS A 101 20.21 5.57 -1.29
CA CYS A 101 19.19 6.36 -0.61
C CYS A 101 19.09 7.78 -1.18
N LEU A 102 20.21 8.44 -1.45
CA LEU A 102 20.25 9.77 -2.09
C LEU A 102 19.70 9.72 -3.51
N ALA A 103 20.03 8.68 -4.29
CA ALA A 103 19.51 8.50 -5.64
C ALA A 103 17.99 8.26 -5.63
N VAL A 104 17.48 7.44 -4.69
CA VAL A 104 16.05 7.22 -4.50
C VAL A 104 15.37 8.51 -4.08
N LEU A 105 15.93 9.27 -3.14
CA LEU A 105 15.40 10.56 -2.71
C LEU A 105 15.34 11.55 -3.87
N LEU A 106 16.39 11.64 -4.67
CA LEU A 106 16.43 12.48 -5.86
C LEU A 106 15.36 12.06 -6.87
N LEU A 107 15.19 10.75 -7.11
CA LEU A 107 14.16 10.23 -8.00
C LEU A 107 12.74 10.59 -7.50
N LEU A 108 12.51 10.47 -6.18
CA LEU A 108 11.23 10.86 -5.57
C LEU A 108 10.97 12.36 -5.70
N LEU A 109 11.99 13.20 -5.52
CA LEU A 109 11.88 14.65 -5.71
C LEU A 109 11.57 15.00 -7.17
N LEU A 110 12.23 14.35 -8.13
CA LEU A 110 11.96 14.53 -9.55
C LEU A 110 10.54 14.08 -9.92
N ALA A 111 10.10 12.94 -9.38
CA ALA A 111 8.74 12.44 -9.59
C ALA A 111 7.69 13.39 -8.99
N ALA A 112 7.92 13.91 -7.79
CA ALA A 112 7.05 14.90 -7.15
C ALA A 112 7.01 16.22 -7.92
N ALA A 113 8.15 16.72 -8.39
CA ALA A 113 8.24 17.91 -9.22
C ALA A 113 7.48 17.72 -10.56
N PHE A 114 7.65 16.57 -11.21
CA PHE A 114 6.91 16.24 -12.43
C PHE A 114 5.39 16.17 -12.17
N ALA A 115 4.96 15.48 -11.12
CA ALA A 115 3.54 15.40 -10.75
C ALA A 115 2.97 16.79 -10.43
N GLY A 116 3.72 17.63 -9.71
CA GLY A 116 3.36 19.02 -9.43
C GLY A 116 3.23 19.87 -10.69
N ALA A 117 4.18 19.76 -11.63
CA ALA A 117 4.11 20.45 -12.91
C ALA A 117 2.88 20.03 -13.73
N VAL A 118 2.59 18.72 -13.83
CA VAL A 118 1.39 18.20 -14.50
C VAL A 118 0.13 18.76 -13.82
N TYR A 119 0.05 18.75 -12.50
CA TYR A 119 -1.08 19.29 -11.76
C TYR A 119 -1.28 20.80 -12.03
N LEU A 120 -0.21 21.60 -12.02
CA LEU A 120 -0.28 23.05 -12.24
C LEU A 120 -0.68 23.42 -13.67
N ILE A 121 -0.23 22.64 -14.67
CA ILE A 121 -0.52 22.87 -16.10
C ILE A 121 -1.95 22.48 -16.45
N PHE A 122 -2.40 21.30 -15.98
CA PHE A 122 -3.68 20.72 -16.38
C PHE A 122 -4.82 21.05 -15.43
N ARG A 123 -4.53 21.28 -14.13
CA ARG A 123 -5.48 21.58 -13.05
C ARG A 123 -6.76 20.74 -13.15
N PRO A 124 -6.66 19.41 -13.04
CA PRO A 124 -7.79 18.52 -13.24
C PRO A 124 -8.91 18.85 -12.25
N ARG A 125 -10.13 19.01 -12.78
CA ARG A 125 -11.36 19.21 -12.01
C ARG A 125 -12.28 18.02 -12.20
N ALA A 126 -13.08 17.70 -11.18
CA ALA A 126 -14.12 16.70 -11.34
C ALA A 126 -15.16 17.19 -12.38
N PRO A 127 -15.65 16.31 -13.27
CA PRO A 127 -16.76 16.64 -14.15
C PRO A 127 -18.02 16.90 -13.33
N SER A 128 -18.91 17.75 -13.84
CA SER A 128 -20.24 17.94 -13.27
C SER A 128 -21.25 17.03 -13.96
N PHE A 129 -22.17 16.49 -13.19
CA PHE A 129 -23.28 15.70 -13.71
C PHE A 129 -24.61 16.37 -13.35
N THR A 130 -25.57 16.26 -14.24
CA THR A 130 -26.96 16.65 -14.00
C THR A 130 -27.89 15.62 -14.64
N VAL A 131 -29.07 15.44 -14.06
CA VAL A 131 -30.15 14.63 -14.63
C VAL A 131 -31.15 15.59 -15.27
N ALA A 132 -31.37 15.49 -16.57
CA ALA A 132 -32.25 16.39 -17.31
C ALA A 132 -33.71 15.94 -17.24
N SER A 133 -33.96 14.63 -17.37
CA SER A 133 -35.29 14.03 -17.31
C SER A 133 -35.21 12.56 -16.91
N LEU A 134 -36.34 12.02 -16.47
CA LEU A 134 -36.52 10.62 -16.14
C LEU A 134 -37.77 10.10 -16.86
N SER A 135 -37.62 9.08 -17.69
CA SER A 135 -38.75 8.31 -18.23
C SER A 135 -39.03 7.15 -17.30
N ILE A 136 -40.23 7.09 -16.73
CA ILE A 136 -40.63 6.11 -15.72
C ILE A 136 -41.78 5.26 -16.26
N ARG A 137 -41.67 3.94 -16.10
CA ARG A 137 -42.70 2.97 -16.47
C ARG A 137 -42.86 1.93 -15.37
N GLY A 138 -44.10 1.50 -15.12
CA GLY A 138 -44.39 0.40 -14.19
C GLY A 138 -44.40 0.80 -12.71
N LEU A 139 -44.39 2.11 -12.41
CA LEU A 139 -44.56 2.66 -11.05
C LEU A 139 -46.00 3.16 -10.82
N ASP A 140 -46.84 3.09 -11.84
CA ASP A 140 -48.19 3.62 -11.92
C ASP A 140 -49.16 2.86 -11.02
N ASN A 141 -48.97 1.53 -10.93
CA ASN A 141 -49.85 0.58 -10.23
C ASN A 141 -49.53 0.43 -8.73
N LEU A 142 -48.62 1.27 -8.21
CA LEU A 142 -48.09 1.22 -6.85
C LEU A 142 -49.18 1.48 -5.78
N ILE A 143 -50.27 2.15 -6.16
CA ILE A 143 -51.37 2.53 -5.27
C ILE A 143 -52.40 1.40 -5.11
N THR A 144 -52.43 0.42 -6.03
CA THR A 144 -53.53 -0.56 -6.11
C THR A 144 -53.14 -1.99 -5.76
N LEU A 145 -51.86 -2.38 -5.87
CA LEU A 145 -51.43 -3.75 -5.61
C LEU A 145 -50.26 -3.80 -4.63
N ASN A 146 -50.43 -4.50 -3.51
CA ASN A 146 -49.35 -4.91 -2.59
C ASN A 146 -48.43 -5.98 -3.24
N SER A 147 -48.17 -5.87 -4.54
CA SER A 147 -47.44 -6.84 -5.33
C SER A 147 -46.06 -6.30 -5.71
N PRO A 148 -45.06 -7.17 -5.87
CA PRO A 148 -43.74 -6.77 -6.32
C PRO A 148 -43.80 -6.07 -7.68
N LEU A 149 -43.19 -4.89 -7.77
CA LEU A 149 -43.13 -4.09 -8.99
C LEU A 149 -41.83 -4.34 -9.75
N SER A 150 -41.87 -4.20 -11.07
CA SER A 150 -40.70 -4.29 -11.95
C SER A 150 -40.61 -3.04 -12.82
N PRO A 151 -40.21 -1.89 -12.24
CA PRO A 151 -40.23 -0.64 -12.99
C PRO A 151 -39.07 -0.52 -13.97
N GLU A 152 -39.29 0.18 -15.07
CA GLU A 152 -38.26 0.57 -16.02
C GLU A 152 -38.05 2.09 -15.92
N LEU A 153 -36.81 2.51 -15.73
CA LEU A 153 -36.45 3.91 -15.60
C LEU A 153 -35.30 4.24 -16.57
N ASP A 154 -35.50 5.26 -17.39
CA ASP A 154 -34.47 5.79 -18.27
C ASP A 154 -34.11 7.21 -17.84
N ALA A 155 -32.86 7.41 -17.41
CA ALA A 155 -32.37 8.73 -16.99
C ALA A 155 -31.60 9.41 -18.11
N ALA A 156 -32.03 10.61 -18.52
CA ALA A 156 -31.24 11.47 -19.39
C ALA A 156 -30.17 12.17 -18.54
N VAL A 157 -28.93 11.71 -18.64
CA VAL A 157 -27.80 12.22 -17.86
C VAL A 157 -26.93 13.10 -18.74
N ARG A 158 -26.62 14.30 -18.24
CA ARG A 158 -25.68 15.24 -18.84
C ARG A 158 -24.38 15.23 -18.05
N ALA A 159 -23.30 14.81 -18.69
CA ALA A 159 -21.94 14.86 -18.18
C ALA A 159 -21.20 16.05 -18.77
N ASP A 160 -20.75 16.99 -17.95
CA ASP A 160 -20.12 18.24 -18.36
C ASP A 160 -18.65 18.31 -17.92
N ASN A 161 -17.75 18.36 -18.91
CA ASN A 161 -16.30 18.52 -18.76
C ASN A 161 -15.81 19.94 -19.12
N GLY A 162 -16.71 20.93 -19.14
CA GLY A 162 -16.49 22.33 -19.51
C GLY A 162 -15.39 23.03 -18.71
N ARG A 163 -15.27 22.71 -17.42
CA ARG A 163 -14.26 23.29 -16.52
C ARG A 163 -12.83 22.77 -16.80
N ASN A 164 -12.69 21.66 -17.50
CA ASN A 164 -11.39 21.07 -17.85
C ASN A 164 -10.95 21.52 -19.24
N LYS A 165 -10.01 22.46 -19.27
CA LYS A 165 -9.53 23.07 -20.53
C LYS A 165 -8.58 22.18 -21.33
N LYS A 166 -7.85 21.28 -20.66
CA LYS A 166 -6.77 20.46 -21.24
C LYS A 166 -6.87 18.97 -20.89
N VAL A 167 -7.88 18.58 -20.12
CA VAL A 167 -8.04 17.21 -19.58
C VAL A 167 -9.26 16.57 -20.22
N GLY A 168 -9.04 15.45 -20.90
CA GLY A 168 -10.11 14.57 -21.35
C GLY A 168 -10.44 13.53 -20.29
N ILE A 169 -11.63 12.95 -20.39
CA ILE A 169 -12.09 11.87 -19.50
C ILE A 169 -12.45 10.67 -20.36
N ASP A 170 -11.96 9.49 -19.99
CA ASP A 170 -12.44 8.22 -20.50
C ASP A 170 -13.34 7.59 -19.43
N TYR A 171 -14.63 7.45 -19.74
CA TYR A 171 -15.61 6.73 -18.94
C TYR A 171 -15.52 5.25 -19.29
N ARG A 172 -15.09 4.42 -18.35
CA ARG A 172 -14.90 2.99 -18.56
C ARG A 172 -16.22 2.24 -18.28
N GLY A 173 -16.38 1.10 -18.93
CA GLY A 173 -17.47 0.17 -18.60
C GLY A 173 -17.29 -0.43 -17.20
N GLY A 174 -18.36 -1.04 -16.69
CA GLY A 174 -18.40 -1.62 -15.33
C GLY A 174 -18.90 -0.65 -14.26
N GLY A 175 -19.27 0.58 -14.63
CA GLY A 175 -20.00 1.48 -13.76
C GLY A 175 -21.49 1.15 -13.69
N SER A 176 -22.18 1.73 -12.71
CA SER A 176 -23.62 1.55 -12.50
C SER A 176 -24.31 2.86 -12.18
N VAL A 177 -25.61 2.91 -12.48
CA VAL A 177 -26.55 3.95 -12.09
C VAL A 177 -27.68 3.27 -11.33
N THR A 178 -28.11 3.88 -10.24
CA THR A 178 -29.20 3.40 -9.39
C THR A 178 -30.14 4.57 -9.09
N VAL A 179 -31.44 4.33 -9.19
CA VAL A 179 -32.47 5.26 -8.72
C VAL A 179 -33.13 4.65 -7.49
N SER A 180 -33.30 5.47 -6.45
CA SER A 180 -33.99 5.10 -5.22
C SER A 180 -34.99 6.16 -4.79
N TYR A 181 -36.00 5.71 -4.04
CA TYR A 181 -36.97 6.54 -3.34
C TYR A 181 -36.93 6.18 -1.87
N SER A 182 -36.69 7.15 -0.98
CA SER A 182 -36.60 6.90 0.48
C SER A 182 -35.74 5.66 0.83
N ASP A 183 -34.53 5.62 0.27
CA ASP A 183 -33.56 4.51 0.34
C ASP A 183 -33.99 3.15 -0.24
N GLN A 184 -35.24 3.01 -0.71
CA GLN A 184 -35.70 1.86 -1.47
C GLN A 184 -35.21 1.94 -2.91
N ARG A 185 -34.44 0.94 -3.36
CA ARG A 185 -33.96 0.86 -4.75
C ARG A 185 -35.13 0.60 -5.69
N LEU A 186 -35.34 1.49 -6.66
CA LEU A 186 -36.34 1.35 -7.70
C LEU A 186 -35.79 0.61 -8.90
N ALA A 187 -34.65 1.05 -9.44
CA ALA A 187 -34.05 0.47 -10.61
C ALA A 187 -32.54 0.67 -10.61
N ALA A 188 -31.83 -0.23 -11.29
CA ALA A 188 -30.40 -0.10 -11.55
C ALA A 188 -30.06 -0.47 -12.99
N GLY A 189 -28.95 0.08 -13.48
CA GLY A 189 -28.48 -0.15 -14.84
C GLY A 189 -27.01 0.17 -15.00
N PRO A 190 -26.40 -0.20 -16.14
CA PRO A 190 -24.99 0.07 -16.41
C PRO A 190 -24.76 1.54 -16.78
N TRP A 191 -23.62 2.09 -16.35
CA TRP A 191 -23.12 3.34 -16.91
C TRP A 191 -22.42 3.08 -18.26
N PRO A 192 -22.77 3.81 -19.34
CA PRO A 192 -22.19 3.55 -20.66
C PRO A 192 -20.71 3.96 -20.73
N ALA A 193 -19.93 3.19 -21.47
CA ALA A 193 -18.55 3.55 -21.76
C ALA A 193 -18.49 4.58 -22.89
N PHE A 194 -17.87 5.72 -22.64
CA PHE A 194 -17.68 6.75 -23.66
C PHE A 194 -16.46 7.61 -23.36
N ARG A 195 -16.12 8.46 -24.32
CA ARG A 195 -14.95 9.29 -24.28
C ARG A 195 -15.34 10.75 -24.40
N GLN A 196 -14.89 11.55 -23.45
CA GLN A 196 -15.17 12.98 -23.43
C GLN A 196 -13.89 13.80 -23.60
N ALA A 197 -13.86 14.63 -24.65
CA ALA A 197 -12.76 15.55 -24.91
C ALA A 197 -12.72 16.70 -23.86
N PRO A 198 -11.61 17.46 -23.77
CA PRO A 198 -11.58 18.69 -22.97
C PRO A 198 -12.71 19.64 -23.39
N ARG A 199 -13.37 20.29 -22.43
CA ARG A 199 -14.50 21.22 -22.62
C ARG A 199 -15.71 20.66 -23.38
N ASN A 200 -15.87 19.35 -23.42
CA ASN A 200 -17.00 18.72 -24.09
C ASN A 200 -18.14 18.48 -23.07
N VAL A 201 -19.38 18.53 -23.55
CA VAL A 201 -20.57 18.12 -22.80
C VAL A 201 -21.23 16.97 -23.56
N THR A 202 -21.53 15.90 -22.84
CA THR A 202 -22.10 14.68 -23.42
C THR A 202 -23.39 14.35 -22.70
N GLU A 203 -24.45 14.15 -23.46
CA GLU A 203 -25.74 13.68 -22.97
C GLU A 203 -25.97 12.26 -23.45
N PHE A 204 -26.49 11.43 -22.57
CA PHE A 204 -26.83 10.05 -22.87
C PHE A 204 -27.97 9.58 -21.99
N THR A 205 -28.65 8.53 -22.43
CA THR A 205 -29.72 7.89 -21.67
C THR A 205 -29.18 6.65 -20.96
N ALA A 206 -29.30 6.61 -19.64
CA ALA A 206 -28.98 5.45 -18.81
C ALA A 206 -30.26 4.62 -18.60
N ALA A 207 -30.33 3.46 -19.24
CA ALA A 207 -31.45 2.54 -19.07
C ALA A 207 -31.29 1.69 -17.81
N MET A 208 -32.33 1.65 -16.98
CA MET A 208 -32.33 0.97 -15.69
C MET A 208 -33.59 0.15 -15.51
N ARG A 209 -33.46 -1.00 -14.86
CA ARG A 209 -34.57 -1.89 -14.56
C ARG A 209 -34.61 -2.22 -13.08
N GLY A 210 -35.82 -2.27 -12.55
CA GLY A 210 -36.16 -2.77 -11.23
C GLY A 210 -36.78 -4.15 -11.33
N GLN A 211 -36.58 -4.96 -10.30
CA GLN A 211 -37.22 -6.26 -10.17
C GLN A 211 -37.58 -6.48 -8.70
N GLY A 212 -38.82 -6.86 -8.42
CA GLY A 212 -39.25 -7.20 -7.07
C GLY A 212 -39.29 -6.01 -6.11
N VAL A 213 -39.51 -4.79 -6.60
CA VAL A 213 -39.56 -3.59 -5.78
C VAL A 213 -40.84 -3.61 -4.94
N THR A 214 -40.69 -3.53 -3.62
CA THR A 214 -41.78 -3.44 -2.66
C THR A 214 -41.63 -2.20 -1.80
N PHE A 215 -42.74 -1.69 -1.29
CA PHE A 215 -42.78 -0.54 -0.39
C PHE A 215 -43.48 -0.93 0.91
N THR A 216 -43.08 -0.30 2.00
CA THR A 216 -43.87 -0.35 3.23
C THR A 216 -45.17 0.45 3.05
N ALA A 217 -46.18 0.18 3.87
CA ALA A 217 -47.44 0.92 3.84
C ALA A 217 -47.22 2.44 4.02
N GLU A 218 -46.28 2.82 4.89
CA GLU A 218 -45.90 4.22 5.11
C GLU A 218 -45.24 4.84 3.88
N GLN A 219 -44.29 4.13 3.24
CA GLN A 219 -43.65 4.60 2.01
C GLN A 219 -44.64 4.77 0.86
N ALA A 220 -45.58 3.83 0.72
CA ALA A 220 -46.62 3.89 -0.31
C ALA A 220 -47.57 5.08 -0.09
N LYS A 221 -48.00 5.31 1.16
CA LYS A 221 -48.83 6.46 1.54
C LYS A 221 -48.12 7.78 1.31
N GLN A 222 -46.84 7.87 1.68
CA GLN A 222 -46.01 9.06 1.44
C GLN A 222 -45.85 9.31 -0.07
N LEU A 223 -45.56 8.26 -0.84
CA LEU A 223 -45.35 8.37 -2.28
C LEU A 223 -46.63 8.80 -3.00
N ALA A 224 -47.80 8.34 -2.55
CA ALA A 224 -49.10 8.80 -3.06
C ALA A 224 -49.31 10.30 -2.77
N ALA A 225 -49.06 10.75 -1.54
CA ALA A 225 -49.18 12.16 -1.18
C ALA A 225 -48.22 13.08 -1.96
N GLU A 226 -46.97 12.66 -2.16
CA GLU A 226 -45.97 13.41 -2.92
C GLU A 226 -46.27 13.42 -4.42
N ARG A 227 -46.87 12.35 -4.95
CA ARG A 227 -47.38 12.30 -6.32
C ARG A 227 -48.54 13.27 -6.52
N ASP A 228 -49.49 13.31 -5.58
CA ASP A 228 -50.63 14.23 -5.63
C ASP A 228 -50.19 15.69 -5.49
N ALA A 229 -49.12 15.94 -4.73
CA ALA A 229 -48.45 17.24 -4.65
C ALA A 229 -47.64 17.59 -5.92
N GLY A 230 -47.44 16.65 -6.84
CA GLY A 230 -46.69 16.84 -8.09
C GLY A 230 -45.18 17.01 -7.88
N ALA A 231 -44.62 16.49 -6.80
CA ALA A 231 -43.20 16.60 -6.50
C ALA A 231 -42.70 15.37 -5.72
N VAL A 232 -42.19 14.37 -6.46
CA VAL A 232 -41.64 13.15 -5.86
C VAL A 232 -40.10 13.21 -5.81
N PRO A 233 -39.49 13.16 -4.61
CA PRO A 233 -38.04 13.16 -4.43
C PRO A 233 -37.45 11.78 -4.74
N LEU A 234 -36.60 11.72 -5.76
CA LEU A 234 -35.81 10.54 -6.11
C LEU A 234 -34.32 10.84 -5.90
N THR A 235 -33.57 9.81 -5.54
CA THR A 235 -32.11 9.87 -5.50
C THR A 235 -31.53 9.08 -6.65
N VAL A 236 -30.72 9.72 -7.49
CA VAL A 236 -29.94 9.07 -8.56
C VAL A 236 -28.49 8.99 -8.12
N GLU A 237 -27.98 7.79 -7.89
CA GLU A 237 -26.57 7.54 -7.58
C GLU A 237 -25.89 6.82 -8.75
N ALA A 238 -24.72 7.32 -9.15
CA ALA A 238 -23.89 6.70 -10.17
C ALA A 238 -22.49 6.41 -9.63
N ILE A 239 -21.99 5.20 -9.89
CA ILE A 239 -20.59 4.80 -9.67
C ILE A 239 -19.95 4.68 -11.05
N VAL A 240 -18.96 5.52 -11.30
CA VAL A 240 -18.43 5.75 -12.64
C VAL A 240 -16.91 5.56 -12.62
N PRO A 241 -16.39 4.47 -13.19
CA PRO A 241 -14.96 4.26 -13.31
C PRO A 241 -14.39 5.16 -14.42
N VAL A 242 -13.52 6.10 -14.06
CA VAL A 242 -12.96 7.09 -15.00
C VAL A 242 -11.45 7.00 -15.09
N ARG A 243 -10.90 7.36 -16.27
CA ARG A 243 -9.48 7.67 -16.46
C ARG A 243 -9.32 9.08 -16.98
N LEU A 244 -8.44 9.86 -16.35
CA LEU A 244 -8.08 11.18 -16.84
C LEU A 244 -7.05 11.03 -17.96
N ARG A 245 -7.21 11.87 -18.99
CA ARG A 245 -6.31 11.94 -20.14
C ARG A 245 -5.69 13.33 -20.22
N PHE A 246 -4.37 13.35 -20.16
CA PHE A 246 -3.56 14.55 -20.26
C PHE A 246 -2.86 14.56 -21.63
N GLY A 247 -3.39 15.35 -22.57
CA GLY A 247 -2.93 15.34 -23.96
C GLY A 247 -3.21 14.00 -24.66
N LYS A 248 -2.32 13.59 -25.58
CA LYS A 248 -2.50 12.38 -26.41
C LYS A 248 -1.93 11.09 -25.80
N VAL A 249 -0.91 11.23 -24.95
CA VAL A 249 -0.08 10.09 -24.51
C VAL A 249 -0.37 9.69 -23.07
N LEU A 250 -0.50 10.66 -22.17
CA LEU A 250 -0.57 10.39 -20.73
C LEU A 250 -2.01 10.08 -20.29
N ARG A 251 -2.18 8.94 -19.62
CA ARG A 251 -3.43 8.48 -19.03
C ARG A 251 -3.20 8.08 -17.57
N THR A 252 -4.16 8.36 -16.70
CA THR A 252 -4.12 7.90 -15.31
C THR A 252 -4.59 6.46 -15.17
N TRP A 253 -4.43 5.91 -13.97
CA TRP A 253 -5.16 4.72 -13.55
C TRP A 253 -6.67 5.00 -13.48
N THR A 254 -7.47 3.92 -13.42
CA THR A 254 -8.93 4.04 -13.24
C THR A 254 -9.24 4.42 -11.80
N VAL A 255 -10.10 5.42 -11.62
CA VAL A 255 -10.61 5.82 -10.30
C VAL A 255 -12.13 5.83 -10.35
N ASP A 256 -12.78 5.37 -9.29
CA ASP A 256 -14.23 5.41 -9.18
C ASP A 256 -14.72 6.77 -8.69
N VAL A 257 -15.54 7.40 -9.51
CA VAL A 257 -16.24 8.63 -9.19
C VAL A 257 -17.66 8.29 -8.81
N LYS A 258 -18.07 8.73 -7.63
CA LYS A 258 -19.46 8.63 -7.16
C LYS A 258 -20.16 9.94 -7.37
N ALA A 259 -21.28 9.93 -8.08
CA ALA A 259 -22.15 11.09 -8.24
C ALA A 259 -23.51 10.79 -7.59
N ARG A 260 -23.97 11.67 -6.71
CA ARG A 260 -25.32 11.60 -6.12
C ARG A 260 -26.11 12.83 -6.49
N CYS A 261 -27.28 12.62 -7.06
CA CYS A 261 -28.19 13.67 -7.51
C CYS A 261 -29.51 13.49 -6.76
N ASP A 262 -29.93 14.50 -6.02
CA ASP A 262 -31.27 14.52 -5.43
C ASP A 262 -32.17 15.28 -6.41
N VAL A 263 -33.19 14.61 -6.94
CA VAL A 263 -34.05 15.13 -8.01
C VAL A 263 -35.51 15.07 -7.58
N ALA A 264 -36.29 16.09 -7.93
CA ALA A 264 -37.75 16.04 -7.79
C ALA A 264 -38.36 15.83 -9.19
N VAL A 265 -39.24 14.84 -9.31
CA VAL A 265 -40.00 14.58 -10.54
C VAL A 265 -41.46 14.96 -10.36
N ASP A 266 -42.07 15.48 -11.43
CA ASP A 266 -43.47 15.91 -11.41
C ASP A 266 -44.46 14.74 -11.52
N ARG A 267 -44.01 13.61 -12.09
CA ARG A 267 -44.85 12.45 -12.42
C ARG A 267 -44.06 11.16 -12.22
N LEU A 268 -44.77 10.07 -11.97
CA LEU A 268 -44.22 8.72 -11.84
C LEU A 268 -44.52 7.81 -13.03
N SER A 269 -45.01 8.39 -14.13
CA SER A 269 -45.28 7.68 -15.37
C SER A 269 -44.98 8.54 -16.58
N GLY A 270 -44.44 7.91 -17.61
CA GLY A 270 -44.00 8.59 -18.83
C GLY A 270 -42.75 9.45 -18.62
N ASN A 271 -42.60 10.49 -19.43
CA ASN A 271 -41.48 11.42 -19.34
C ASN A 271 -41.74 12.45 -18.25
N ALA A 272 -41.01 12.33 -17.14
CA ALA A 272 -41.05 13.26 -16.03
C ALA A 272 -39.90 14.27 -16.14
N ALA A 273 -40.23 15.54 -15.90
CA ALA A 273 -39.22 16.60 -15.82
C ALA A 273 -38.47 16.46 -14.49
N ALA A 274 -37.14 16.43 -14.53
CA ALA A 274 -36.32 16.35 -13.33
C ALA A 274 -35.86 17.75 -12.93
N VAL A 275 -36.34 18.24 -11.78
CA VAL A 275 -35.80 19.46 -11.17
C VAL A 275 -34.61 19.08 -10.30
N ASN A 276 -33.42 19.59 -10.64
CA ASN A 276 -32.17 19.27 -9.95
C ASN A 276 -31.24 20.50 -9.89
N ARG A 277 -30.54 20.70 -8.76
CA ARG A 277 -29.51 21.75 -8.56
C ARG A 277 -28.07 21.30 -8.90
N GLY A 278 -27.89 20.09 -9.41
CA GLY A 278 -26.61 19.47 -9.74
C GLY A 278 -26.23 18.32 -8.81
N CYS A 279 -25.38 17.42 -9.29
CA CYS A 279 -24.98 16.24 -8.54
C CYS A 279 -23.75 16.50 -7.66
N ARG A 280 -23.78 15.98 -6.43
CA ARG A 280 -22.63 15.97 -5.54
C ARG A 280 -21.66 14.87 -5.97
N VAL A 281 -20.46 15.26 -6.36
CA VAL A 281 -19.43 14.34 -6.85
C VAL A 281 -18.39 14.07 -5.76
N ARG A 282 -18.15 12.80 -5.46
CA ARG A 282 -17.09 12.34 -4.56
C ARG A 282 -16.16 11.40 -5.33
N VAL A 283 -14.87 11.66 -5.25
CA VAL A 283 -13.85 10.77 -5.81
C VAL A 283 -13.39 9.85 -4.69
N LYS A 284 -13.48 8.53 -4.86
CA LYS A 284 -12.87 7.59 -3.92
C LYS A 284 -11.47 7.28 -4.41
N PRO A 285 -10.42 7.81 -3.76
CA PRO A 285 -9.08 7.51 -4.21
C PRO A 285 -8.71 6.07 -3.81
N LEU A 286 -7.92 5.41 -4.67
CA LEU A 286 -7.66 3.97 -4.62
C LEU A 286 -7.00 3.49 -3.31
N TRP A 287 -6.31 4.38 -2.59
CA TRP A 287 -5.59 4.09 -1.35
C TRP A 287 -6.47 3.96 -0.10
N TRP A 288 -7.80 4.01 -0.22
CA TRP A 288 -8.75 3.78 0.89
C TRP A 288 -9.19 2.31 1.04
N TRP A 289 -8.47 1.38 0.41
CA TRP A 289 -8.69 -0.07 0.47
C TRP A 289 -7.56 -0.81 1.21
N TRP A 290 -6.83 -0.11 2.09
CA TRP A 290 -5.83 -0.66 3.01
C TRP A 290 -6.02 -0.05 4.40
#